data_AF-A0A2T2RWI2-F1
#
_entry.id   AF-A0A2T2RWI2-F1
#
_cell.length_a   1.000
_cell.length_b   1.000
_cell.length_c   1.000
_cell.angle_alpha   90.00
_cell.angle_beta   90.00
_cell.angle_gamma   90.00
#
_symmetry.space_group_name_H-M   'P 1'
#
loop_
_entity.id
_entity.type
_entity.pdbx_description
1 polymer ?
#
loop_
_entity_poly.entity_id
_entity_poly.type
_entity_poly.pdbx_seq_one_letter_code
_entity_poly.pdbx_strand_id
1 'polypeptide(L)' 'LFGIAKNIPLTGLINCSYRQQGKRECQPDLSYYLGERAQVIPYGTKIVSLNQYPPPDLAIEVGESSLEDDLNRKKQL' A
#
# COMPACT_ATOMS: atom_id res chain seq x y z
N LEU A 1 17.21 -2.70 -1.84
CA LEU A 1 18.14 -3.28 -0.83
C LEU A 1 18.27 -2.43 0.45
N PHE A 2 17.98 -1.12 0.45
CA PHE A 2 18.20 -0.25 1.61
C PHE A 2 17.54 -0.71 2.93
N GLY A 3 16.24 -1.01 2.93
CA GLY A 3 15.53 -1.42 4.15
C GLY A 3 16.11 -2.69 4.79
N ILE A 4 16.44 -3.69 3.97
CA ILE A 4 17.14 -4.90 4.40
C ILE A 4 18.52 -4.56 4.97
N ALA A 5 19.32 -3.75 4.25
CA ALA A 5 20.66 -3.36 4.68
C ALA A 5 20.66 -2.53 5.99
N LYS A 6 19.54 -1.89 6.32
CA LYS A 6 19.35 -1.12 7.56
C LYS A 6 18.57 -1.87 8.64
N ASN A 7 18.25 -3.15 8.43
CA ASN A 7 17.42 -3.95 9.33
C ASN A 7 16.09 -3.26 9.69
N ILE A 8 15.50 -2.53 8.74
CA ILE A 8 14.17 -1.97 8.90
C ILE A 8 13.18 -3.12 8.68
N PRO A 9 12.26 -3.42 9.61
CA PRO A 9 11.18 -4.37 9.35
C PRO A 9 10.30 -3.91 8.18
N LEU A 10 10.00 -4.81 7.24
CA LEU A 10 9.21 -4.51 6.04
C LEU A 10 8.21 -5.64 5.82
N THR A 11 6.97 -5.29 5.54
CA THR A 11 5.99 -6.23 4.97
C THR A 11 5.43 -5.65 3.70
N GLY A 12 5.72 -6.32 2.59
CA GLY A 12 5.17 -6.00 1.28
C GLY A 12 3.89 -6.77 1.01
N LEU A 13 2.86 -6.08 0.54
CA LEU A 13 1.61 -6.64 0.05
C LEU A 13 1.47 -6.34 -1.44
N ILE A 14 1.24 -7.38 -2.22
CA ILE A 14 0.97 -7.33 -3.66
C ILE A 14 -0.51 -7.67 -3.91
N ASN A 15 -1.09 -7.10 -4.97
CA ASN A 15 -2.50 -7.33 -5.34
C ASN A 15 -3.49 -7.05 -4.18
N CYS A 16 -3.22 -6.03 -3.36
CA CYS A 16 -4.04 -5.67 -2.22
C CYS A 16 -5.05 -4.58 -2.58
N SER A 17 -6.25 -4.69 -2.03
CA SER A 17 -7.34 -3.73 -2.18
C SER A 17 -7.54 -2.95 -0.89
N TYR A 18 -7.46 -1.62 -0.96
CA TYR A 18 -7.65 -0.73 0.18
C TYR A 18 -9.01 -0.03 0.08
N ARG A 19 -9.85 -0.22 1.10
CA ARG A 19 -11.23 0.28 1.13
C ARG A 19 -11.52 1.09 2.38
N GLN A 20 -12.09 2.27 2.20
CA GLN A 20 -12.60 3.12 3.28
C GLN A 20 -14.06 3.49 2.98
N GLN A 21 -14.90 3.57 4.02
CA GLN A 21 -16.30 3.94 3.82
C GLN A 21 -16.38 5.38 3.29
N GLY A 22 -17.20 5.59 2.25
CA GLY A 22 -17.39 6.91 1.64
C GLY A 22 -16.22 7.38 0.75
N LYS A 23 -15.19 6.55 0.53
CA LYS A 23 -14.10 6.83 -0.41
C LYS A 23 -14.02 5.80 -1.51
N ARG A 24 -13.37 6.16 -2.61
CA ARG A 24 -13.08 5.24 -3.70
C ARG A 24 -11.99 4.27 -3.27
N GLU A 25 -12.12 3.02 -3.72
CA GLU A 25 -11.12 1.98 -3.52
C GLU A 25 -9.80 2.33 -4.23
N CYS A 26 -8.68 1.98 -3.59
CA CYS A 26 -7.35 2.09 -4.17
C CYS A 26 -6.69 0.70 -4.23
N GLN A 27 -6.04 0.41 -5.36
CA GLN A 27 -5.31 -0.83 -5.61
C GLN A 27 -3.94 -0.46 -6.20
N PRO A 28 -2.91 -0.33 -5.34
CA PRO A 28 -1.55 -0.16 -5.81
C PRO A 28 -0.94 -1.50 -6.22
N ASP A 29 -0.02 -1.45 -7.18
CA ASP A 29 0.71 -2.63 -7.63
C ASP A 29 1.51 -3.26 -6.48
N LEU A 30 2.17 -2.41 -5.66
CA LEU A 30 2.82 -2.81 -4.43
C LEU A 30 2.51 -1.84 -3.31
N SER A 31 2.44 -2.37 -2.09
CA SER A 31 2.31 -1.57 -0.88
C SER A 31 3.17 -2.14 0.23
N TYR A 32 3.73 -1.27 1.09
CA TYR A 32 4.60 -1.68 2.17
C TYR A 32 4.21 -1.03 3.50
N TYR A 33 4.28 -1.84 4.55
CA TYR A 33 4.28 -1.38 5.93
C TYR A 33 5.68 -1.51 6.50
N LEU A 34 6.15 -0.47 7.20
CA LEU A 34 7.53 -0.31 7.63
C LEU A 34 7.62 -0.25 9.17
N GLY A 35 8.75 -0.68 9.71
CA GLY A 35 9.08 -0.53 11.12
C GLY A 35 8.06 -1.21 12.04
N GLU A 36 7.57 -0.48 13.04
CA GLU A 36 6.59 -0.98 14.02
C GLU A 36 5.27 -1.44 13.37
N ARG A 37 4.97 -0.94 12.16
CA ARG A 37 3.74 -1.26 11.44
C ARG A 37 3.89 -2.47 10.53
N ALA A 38 5.08 -3.04 10.38
CA ALA A 38 5.33 -4.16 9.48
C ALA A 38 4.42 -5.37 9.75
N GLN A 39 3.94 -5.58 10.99
CA GLN A 39 3.05 -6.70 11.32
C GLN A 39 1.59 -6.30 11.55
N VAL A 40 1.20 -5.07 11.18
CA VAL A 40 -0.15 -4.54 11.45
C VAL A 40 -1.25 -5.22 10.61
N ILE A 41 -0.89 -5.72 9.42
CA ILE A 41 -1.83 -6.41 8.54
C ILE A 41 -1.68 -7.93 8.72
N PRO A 42 -2.77 -8.66 9.04
CA PRO A 42 -2.72 -10.11 9.15
C PRO A 42 -2.26 -10.77 7.85
N TYR A 43 -1.45 -11.82 7.98
CA TYR A 43 -0.98 -12.59 6.84
C TYR A 43 -2.14 -13.11 5.99
N GLY A 44 -2.00 -13.03 4.66
CA GLY A 44 -3.03 -13.47 3.71
C GLY A 44 -4.16 -12.46 3.47
N THR A 45 -4.15 -11.29 4.11
CA THR A 45 -5.14 -10.24 3.87
C THR A 45 -5.00 -9.68 2.44
N LYS A 46 -6.06 -9.83 1.64
CA LYS A 46 -6.15 -9.28 0.28
C LYS A 46 -6.97 -7.99 0.19
N ILE A 47 -7.89 -7.78 1.12
CA ILE A 47 -8.73 -6.58 1.21
C ILE A 47 -8.48 -5.96 2.58
N VAL A 48 -7.84 -4.80 2.62
CA VAL A 48 -7.55 -4.04 3.83
C VAL A 48 -8.64 -3.00 4.03
N SER A 49 -9.36 -3.11 5.15
CA SER A 49 -10.30 -2.07 5.56
C SER A 49 -9.55 -0.93 6.24
N LEU A 50 -9.51 0.23 5.60
CA LEU A 50 -8.91 1.46 6.14
C LEU A 50 -9.72 2.10 7.27
N ASN A 51 -10.92 1.57 7.56
CA ASN A 51 -11.67 1.91 8.76
C ASN A 51 -11.13 1.20 10.01
N GLN A 52 -10.34 0.12 9.83
CA GLN A 52 -9.82 -0.74 10.90
C GLN A 52 -8.30 -0.73 10.99
N TYR A 53 -7.64 -0.73 9.83
CA TYR A 53 -6.20 -0.75 9.70
C TYR A 53 -5.72 0.55 9.09
N PRO A 54 -4.48 0.98 9.38
CA PRO A 54 -3.99 2.20 8.81
C PRO A 54 -3.52 1.97 7.35
N PRO A 55 -3.41 3.02 6.52
CA PRO A 55 -2.90 2.90 5.15
C PRO A 55 -1.43 2.44 5.14
N PRO A 56 -0.93 1.88 4.03
CA PRO A 56 0.47 1.51 3.91
C PRO A 56 1.36 2.75 4.00
N ASP A 57 2.58 2.57 4.51
CA ASP A 57 3.56 3.65 4.62
C ASP A 57 4.14 4.02 3.24
N LEU A 58 4.09 3.08 2.29
CA LEU A 58 4.51 3.28 0.91
C LEU A 58 3.57 2.54 -0.04
N ALA A 59 3.03 3.25 -1.03
CA ALA A 59 2.29 2.69 -2.17
C ALA A 59 3.09 2.96 -3.46
N ILE A 60 3.25 1.95 -4.28
CA ILE A 60 4.03 1.98 -5.53
C ILE A 60 3.11 1.55 -6.68
N GLU A 61 3.15 2.33 -7.75
CA GLU A 61 2.52 2.04 -9.03
C GLU A 61 3.63 1.88 -10.08
N VAL A 62 3.49 0.89 -10.95
CA VAL A 62 4.39 0.60 -12.06
C VAL A 62 3.59 0.74 -13.35
N GLY A 63 3.52 1.96 -13.88
CA GLY A 63 2.87 2.24 -15.16
C GLY A 63 3.75 1.84 -16.36
N GLU A 64 3.13 1.22 -17.38
CA GLU A 64 3.75 1.01 -18.70
C GLU A 64 3.41 2.15 -19.69
N SER A 65 2.29 2.87 -19.47
CA SER A 65 1.96 4.12 -20.19
C SER A 65 0.95 4.98 -19.41
N SER A 66 1.10 6.29 -19.53
CA SER A 66 0.35 7.41 -18.89
C SER A 66 0.70 7.74 -17.42
N LEU A 67 1.86 8.39 -17.29
CA LEU A 67 2.31 9.15 -16.11
C LEU A 67 1.20 10.01 -15.44
N GLU A 68 0.21 10.48 -16.21
CA GLU A 68 -0.86 11.38 -15.73
C GLU A 68 -1.95 10.68 -14.90
N ASP A 69 -2.33 9.42 -15.19
CA ASP A 69 -3.38 8.73 -14.42
C ASP A 69 -2.82 8.23 -13.06
N ASP A 70 -1.53 7.85 -13.04
CA ASP A 70 -0.83 7.39 -11.84
C ASP A 70 -0.45 8.52 -10.87
N LEU A 71 -0.06 9.70 -11.35
CA LEU A 71 0.42 10.77 -10.47
C LEU A 71 -0.71 11.50 -9.73
N ASN A 72 -1.89 11.64 -10.35
CA ASN A 72 -2.94 12.55 -9.87
C ASN A 72 -4.21 11.83 -9.36
N ARG A 73 -4.61 10.69 -9.93
CA ARG A 73 -5.93 10.12 -9.64
C ARG A 73 -5.96 9.19 -8.42
N LYS A 74 -4.85 8.48 -8.14
CA LYS A 74 -4.75 7.60 -6.97
C LYS A 74 -4.27 8.31 -5.69
N LYS A 75 -3.51 9.40 -5.82
CA LYS A 75 -3.05 10.19 -4.64
C LYS A 75 -4.15 11.03 -3.97
N GLN A 76 -5.25 11.30 -4.67
CA GLN A 76 -6.35 12.15 -4.20
C GLN A 76 -7.56 11.37 -3.62
N LEU A 77 -7.45 10.05 -3.48
CA LEU A 77 -8.47 9.17 -2.87
C LEU A 77 -8.01 8.74 -1.47
#